data_AF-A0A6G0KUD7-F1
#
_entry.id   AF-A0A6G0KUD7-F1
#
_cell.length_a   1.000
_cell.length_b   1.000
_cell.length_c   1.000
_cell.angle_alpha   90.00
_cell.angle_beta   90.00
_cell.angle_gamma   90.00
#
_symmetry.space_group_name_H-M   'P 1'
#
loop_
_entity.id
_entity.type
_entity.pdbx_description
1 polymer ?
#
loop_
_entity_poly.entity_id
_entity_poly.type
_entity_poly.pdbx_seq_one_letter_code
_entity_poly.pdbx_strand_id
1 'polypeptide(L)'
;MSKDDRGKGDTTAGVFTGLYACHPLSGRHVPIYLAESVANEEEEKELRHGMHGAIKRVTEALDDYQSFNAAISELLKLSKSVARSCRALPHTRRLCGR
;
A
#
# COMPACT_ATOMS: atom_id res chain seq x y z
N MET A 1 13.47 22.93 -34.36
CA MET A 1 13.33 22.15 -33.10
C MET A 1 11.84 22.00 -32.85
N SER A 2 11.27 20.86 -33.24
CA SER A 2 9.81 20.63 -33.12
C SER A 2 9.44 20.30 -31.68
N LYS A 3 8.22 20.71 -31.31
CA LYS A 3 7.77 20.91 -29.92
C LYS A 3 6.74 19.86 -29.47
N ASP A 4 6.64 18.75 -30.17
CA ASP A 4 5.52 17.81 -30.03
C ASP A 4 6.00 16.38 -29.77
N ASP A 5 6.47 16.12 -28.55
CA ASP A 5 6.63 14.74 -28.02
C ASP A 5 6.14 14.64 -26.55
N ARG A 6 5.26 15.54 -26.13
CA ARG A 6 4.58 15.42 -24.82
C ARG A 6 3.25 14.70 -25.01
N GLY A 7 3.27 13.38 -24.89
CA GLY A 7 2.03 12.65 -24.60
C GLY A 7 1.96 11.24 -25.17
N LYS A 8 2.53 10.29 -24.43
CA LYS A 8 1.99 8.93 -24.38
C LYS A 8 2.32 8.31 -23.02
N GLY A 9 1.61 8.78 -21.98
CA GLY A 9 1.66 8.24 -20.63
C GLY A 9 0.93 6.90 -20.53
N ASP A 10 1.45 5.87 -21.20
CA ASP A 10 0.99 4.48 -21.07
C ASP A 10 1.95 3.68 -20.17
N THR A 11 2.57 4.33 -19.17
CA THR A 11 3.57 3.72 -18.28
C THR A 11 2.98 3.39 -16.92
N THR A 12 1.96 2.53 -16.88
CA THR A 12 1.54 1.86 -15.63
C THR A 12 2.63 0.92 -15.07
N ALA A 13 3.71 0.71 -15.82
CA ALA A 13 4.92 0.08 -15.33
C ALA A 13 5.81 1.14 -14.67
N GLY A 14 6.07 1.00 -13.37
CA GLY A 14 6.88 1.93 -12.58
C GLY A 14 8.25 2.26 -13.20
N VAL A 15 8.88 3.33 -12.71
CA VAL A 15 10.17 3.81 -13.22
C VAL A 15 11.28 2.84 -12.80
N PHE A 16 12.03 2.31 -13.77
CA PHE A 16 13.18 1.44 -13.47
C PHE A 16 14.28 2.23 -12.76
N THR A 17 14.79 1.69 -11.65
CA THR A 17 15.77 2.38 -10.79
C THR A 17 17.22 2.23 -11.25
N GLY A 18 17.49 1.38 -12.25
CA GLY A 18 18.85 0.99 -12.62
C GLY A 18 19.48 -0.05 -11.68
N LEU A 19 18.78 -0.46 -10.63
CA LEU A 19 19.28 -1.38 -9.62
C LEU A 19 18.63 -2.77 -9.72
N TYR A 20 19.38 -3.78 -9.28
CA TYR A 20 18.94 -5.16 -9.19
C TYR A 20 19.07 -5.66 -7.75
N ALA A 21 18.05 -6.33 -7.24
CA ALA A 21 18.10 -7.11 -6.01
C ALA A 21 18.44 -8.56 -6.31
N CYS A 22 19.24 -9.21 -5.46
CA CYS A 22 19.44 -10.66 -5.54
C CYS A 22 18.34 -11.37 -4.75
N HIS A 23 17.61 -12.27 -5.40
CA HIS A 23 16.58 -13.06 -4.74
C HIS A 23 17.21 -14.10 -3.78
N PRO A 24 16.88 -14.10 -2.47
CA PRO A 24 17.61 -14.86 -1.47
C PRO A 24 17.52 -16.38 -1.62
N LEU A 25 16.46 -16.89 -2.25
CA LEU A 25 16.26 -18.34 -2.43
C LEU A 25 16.65 -18.86 -3.82
N SER A 26 16.80 -17.99 -4.82
CA SER A 26 17.07 -18.41 -6.20
C SER A 26 18.33 -17.79 -6.80
N GLY A 27 18.94 -16.82 -6.11
CA GLY A 27 20.12 -16.08 -6.60
C GLY A 27 19.84 -15.20 -7.81
N ARG A 28 18.60 -15.14 -8.31
CA ARG A 28 18.25 -14.40 -9.53
C ARG A 28 18.35 -12.90 -9.29
N HIS A 29 18.91 -12.18 -10.27
CA HIS A 29 18.86 -10.72 -10.31
C HIS A 29 17.46 -10.25 -10.69
N VAL A 30 16.77 -9.60 -9.75
CA VAL A 30 15.42 -9.06 -9.89
C VAL A 30 15.54 -7.54 -10.05
N PRO A 31 15.10 -6.96 -11.19
CA PRO A 31 15.12 -5.51 -11.39
C PRO A 31 14.19 -4.79 -10.40
N ILE A 32 14.66 -3.69 -9.81
CA ILE A 32 13.89 -2.87 -8.87
C ILE A 32 13.22 -1.73 -9.64
N TYR A 33 11.91 -1.60 -9.49
CA TYR A 33 11.10 -0.52 -10.07
C TYR A 33 10.50 0.35 -8.95
N LEU A 34 10.56 1.67 -9.11
CA LEU A 34 9.76 2.61 -8.31
C LEU A 34 8.35 2.62 -8.88
N ALA A 35 7.38 2.15 -8.11
CA ALA A 35 5.99 2.39 -8.44
C ALA A 35 5.68 3.88 -8.24
N GLU A 36 5.01 4.50 -9.20
CA GLU A 36 4.42 5.82 -9.00
C GLU A 36 3.24 5.65 -8.03
N SER A 37 3.49 5.88 -6.75
CA SER A 37 2.43 5.94 -5.75
C SER A 37 1.76 7.30 -5.86
N VAL A 38 0.74 7.39 -6.71
CA VAL A 38 -0.17 8.54 -6.72
C VAL A 38 -1.08 8.40 -5.50
N ALA A 39 -0.54 8.67 -4.30
CA ALA A 39 -1.36 8.89 -3.12
C ALA A 39 -1.81 10.34 -3.17
N ASN A 40 -3.09 10.58 -3.45
CA ASN A 40 -3.65 11.92 -3.33
C ASN A 40 -3.52 12.34 -1.85
N GLU A 41 -3.07 13.58 -1.58
CA GLU A 41 -2.84 14.06 -0.20
C GLU A 41 -4.06 13.84 0.71
N GLU A 42 -5.25 14.00 0.15
CA GLU A 42 -6.52 13.78 0.86
C GLU A 42 -6.75 12.31 1.21
N GLU A 43 -6.43 11.36 0.32
CA GLU A 43 -6.56 9.92 0.57
C GLU A 43 -5.59 9.46 1.67
N GLU A 44 -4.36 9.99 1.68
CA GLU A 44 -3.38 9.69 2.73
C GLU A 44 -3.84 10.25 4.08
N LYS A 45 -4.38 11.47 4.09
CA LYS A 45 -4.93 12.13 5.27
C LYS A 45 -6.15 11.39 5.82
N GLU A 46 -7.05 10.92 4.95
CA GLU A 46 -8.19 10.07 5.35
C GLU A 46 -7.71 8.76 5.99
N LEU A 47 -6.68 8.12 5.42
CA LEU A 47 -6.10 6.90 6.00
C LEU A 47 -5.45 7.16 7.36
N ARG A 48 -4.69 8.25 7.49
CA ARG A 48 -4.09 8.67 8.77
C ARG A 48 -5.16 9.00 9.81
N HIS A 49 -6.22 9.68 9.41
CA HIS A 49 -7.35 10.01 10.29
C HIS A 49 -8.09 8.75 10.74
N GLY A 50 -8.40 7.85 9.80
CA GLY A 50 -9.05 6.57 10.10
C GLY A 50 -8.22 5.68 11.01
N MET A 51 -6.89 5.62 10.80
CA MET A 51 -5.96 4.90 11.65
C MET A 51 -5.90 5.49 13.06
N HIS A 52 -5.74 6.80 13.19
CA HIS A 52 -5.70 7.44 14.50
C HIS A 52 -7.02 7.28 15.27
N GLY A 53 -8.15 7.39 14.57
CA GLY A 53 -9.47 7.10 15.14
C GLY A 53 -9.64 5.64 15.57
N ALA A 54 -9.10 4.67 14.82
CA ALA A 54 -9.12 3.26 15.21
C ALA A 54 -8.26 2.99 16.44
N ILE A 55 -7.07 3.60 16.54
CA ILE A 55 -6.22 3.51 17.73
C ILE A 55 -6.97 4.04 18.95
N LYS A 56 -7.56 5.23 18.85
CA LYS A 56 -8.36 5.81 19.94
C LYS A 56 -9.49 4.88 20.38
N ARG A 57 -10.29 4.34 19.45
CA ARG A 57 -11.40 3.43 19.76
C ARG A 57 -10.93 2.11 20.37
N VAL A 58 -9.78 1.58 19.93
CA VAL A 58 -9.18 0.38 20.54
C VAL A 58 -8.71 0.69 21.96
N THR A 59 -8.06 1.83 22.18
CA THR A 59 -7.62 2.25 23.53
C THR A 59 -8.81 2.44 24.46
N GLU A 60 -9.86 3.15 24.04
CA GLU A 60 -11.11 3.33 24.82
C GLU A 60 -11.81 1.99 25.09
N ALA A 61 -11.84 1.07 24.11
CA ALA A 61 -12.41 -0.27 24.30
C ALA A 61 -11.63 -1.12 25.31
N LEU A 62 -10.32 -0.89 25.45
CA LEU A 62 -9.46 -1.58 26.41
C LEU A 62 -9.47 -0.92 27.79
N ASP A 63 -9.65 0.41 27.87
CA ASP A 63 -9.59 1.20 29.10
C ASP A 63 -10.96 1.30 29.81
N ASP A 64 -12.02 1.70 29.09
CA ASP A 64 -13.31 2.06 29.70
C ASP A 64 -14.34 0.90 29.75
N TYR A 65 -14.27 -0.07 28.83
CA TYR A 65 -15.38 -1.02 28.61
C TYR A 65 -15.06 -2.51 28.84
N GLN A 66 -13.83 -2.89 29.19
CA GLN A 66 -13.41 -4.31 29.39
C GLN A 66 -13.89 -5.28 28.29
N SER A 67 -14.22 -4.82 27.07
CA SER A 67 -14.83 -5.67 26.05
C SER A 67 -13.83 -5.94 24.95
N PHE A 68 -12.98 -6.94 25.21
CA PHE A 68 -11.95 -7.41 24.29
C PHE A 68 -12.49 -7.67 22.87
N ASN A 69 -13.73 -8.15 22.77
CA ASN A 69 -14.39 -8.41 21.49
C ASN A 69 -14.67 -7.13 20.67
N ALA A 70 -14.90 -5.99 21.32
CA ALA A 70 -15.05 -4.70 20.64
C ALA A 70 -13.71 -4.20 20.08
N ALA A 71 -12.62 -4.36 20.84
CA ALA A 71 -11.27 -4.04 20.38
C ALA A 71 -10.87 -4.90 19.16
N ILE A 72 -11.16 -6.20 19.18
CA ILE A 72 -10.94 -7.10 18.03
C ILE A 72 -11.73 -6.61 16.80
N SER A 73 -12.99 -6.21 17.00
CA SER A 73 -13.84 -5.73 15.91
C SER A 73 -13.30 -4.45 15.28
N GLU A 74 -12.77 -3.52 16.07
CA GLU A 74 -12.13 -2.30 15.57
C GLU A 74 -10.81 -2.59 14.83
N LEU A 75 -9.97 -3.49 15.35
CA LEU A 75 -8.75 -3.92 14.66
C LEU A 75 -9.05 -4.60 13.31
N LEU A 76 -10.10 -5.42 13.24
CA LEU A 76 -10.53 -6.07 12.00
C LEU A 76 -10.98 -5.04 10.95
N LYS A 77 -11.67 -3.97 11.37
CA LYS A 77 -12.07 -2.87 10.49
C LYS A 77 -10.84 -2.12 9.96
N LEU A 78 -9.88 -1.81 10.85
CA LEU A 78 -8.63 -1.15 10.47
C LEU A 78 -7.83 -1.99 9.45
N SER A 79 -7.67 -3.28 9.73
CA SER A 79 -6.95 -4.22 8.84
C SER A 79 -7.58 -4.27 7.44
N LYS A 80 -8.91 -4.30 7.35
CA LYS A 80 -9.63 -4.25 6.07
C LYS A 80 -9.46 -2.90 5.36
N SER A 81 -9.42 -1.79 6.09
CA SER A 81 -9.19 -0.45 5.54
C SER A 81 -7.81 -0.37 4.87
N VAL A 82 -6.76 -0.75 5.59
CA VAL A 82 -5.38 -0.78 5.09
C VAL A 82 -5.24 -1.75 3.90
N ALA A 83 -5.86 -2.93 3.99
CA ALA A 83 -5.80 -3.91 2.90
C ALA A 83 -6.50 -3.44 1.62
N ARG A 84 -7.54 -2.59 1.70
CA ARG A 84 -8.17 -1.99 0.52
C ARG A 84 -7.25 -0.99 -0.15
N SER A 85 -6.61 -0.12 0.63
CA SER A 85 -5.65 0.86 0.11
C SER A 85 -4.40 0.20 -0.49
N CYS A 86 -3.97 -0.93 0.06
CA CYS A 86 -2.80 -1.68 -0.44
C CYS A 86 -3.10 -2.55 -1.69
N ARG A 87 -4.37 -2.82 -2.02
CA ARG A 87 -4.76 -3.58 -3.23
C ARG A 87 -4.55 -2.82 -4.55
N ALA A 88 -4.13 -1.57 -4.48
CA ALA A 88 -3.75 -0.75 -5.64
C ALA A 88 -2.39 -1.12 -6.27
N LEU A 89 -1.72 -2.20 -5.83
CA LEU A 89 -0.46 -2.67 -6.43
C LEU A 89 -0.72 -3.82 -7.43
N PRO A 90 -0.76 -3.56 -8.76
CA PRO A 90 -1.04 -4.57 -9.78
C PRO A 90 0.09 -5.61 -10.01
N HIS A 91 1.22 -5.54 -9.30
CA HIS A 91 2.43 -6.30 -9.67
C HIS A 91 2.70 -7.61 -8.91
N THR A 92 1.94 -7.97 -7.86
CA THR A 92 2.23 -9.20 -7.10
C THR A 92 1.55 -10.46 -7.65
N ARG A 93 0.67 -10.34 -8.65
CA ARG A 93 -0.10 -11.48 -9.20
C ARG A 93 0.69 -12.44 -10.11
N ARG A 94 1.93 -12.12 -10.51
CA ARG A 94 2.76 -12.97 -11.39
C ARG A 94 4.05 -13.52 -10.75
N LEU A 95 4.26 -13.35 -9.45
CA LEU A 95 5.42 -13.96 -8.77
C LEU A 95 5.10 -15.28 -8.04
N CYS A 96 3.82 -15.61 -7.88
CA CYS A 96 3.36 -16.96 -7.54
C CYS A 96 2.66 -17.57 -8.75
N GLY A 97 3.42 -17.79 -9.82
CA GLY A 97 3.03 -18.74 -10.86
C GLY A 97 3.43 -20.15 -10.41
N ARG A 98 2.49 -21.09 -10.51
CA ARG A 98 2.87 -22.46 -10.90
C ARG A 98 3.46 -22.42 -12.31
#